data_AF-A0A3N6F9F0-F1
#
_entry.id   AF-A0A3N6F9F0-F1
#
_cell.length_a   1.000
_cell.length_b   1.000
_cell.length_c   1.000
_cell.angle_alpha   90.00
_cell.angle_beta   90.00
_cell.angle_gamma   90.00
#
_symmetry.space_group_name_H-M   'P 1'
#
loop_
_entity.id
_entity.type
_entity.pdbx_description
1 polymer ?
#
loop_
_entity_poly.entity_id
_entity_poly.type
_entity_poly.pdbx_seq_one_letter_code
_entity_poly.pdbx_strand_id
1 'polypeptide(L)'
;MKLSRPVSWFLLVFGVWSWFIWITFVKNLWQDGSGLAFDDAGEPTGYFWVHLLLAITSFLLGTAVGVIGLRGVRALRNERG
;
A
#
# COMPACT_ATOMS: atom_id res chain seq x y z
N MET A 1 5.23 -22.21 -11.29
CA MET A 1 5.20 -21.35 -12.50
C MET A 1 5.98 -20.08 -12.21
N LYS A 2 6.86 -19.62 -13.13
CA LYS A 2 7.60 -18.35 -12.96
C LYS A 2 6.76 -17.19 -13.48
N LEU A 3 6.75 -16.06 -12.79
CA LEU A 3 6.11 -14.85 -13.28
C LEU A 3 6.89 -14.31 -14.49
N SER A 4 6.17 -13.83 -15.50
CA SER A 4 6.82 -13.19 -16.64
C SER A 4 7.52 -11.88 -16.21
N ARG A 5 8.49 -11.44 -17.01
CA ARG A 5 9.21 -10.18 -16.77
C ARG A 5 8.27 -8.97 -16.67
N PRO A 6 7.33 -8.75 -17.60
CA PRO A 6 6.40 -7.63 -17.51
C PRO A 6 5.54 -7.68 -16.23
N VAL A 7 5.03 -8.86 -15.87
CA VAL A 7 4.20 -9.01 -14.66
C VAL A 7 5.00 -8.74 -13.39
N SER A 8 6.24 -9.23 -13.31
CA SER A 8 7.09 -8.99 -12.14
C SER A 8 7.35 -7.49 -11.91
N TRP A 9 7.61 -6.75 -12.98
CA TRP A 9 7.75 -5.29 -12.93
C TRP A 9 6.45 -4.59 -12.58
N PHE A 10 5.34 -5.01 -13.17
CA PHE A 10 4.02 -4.48 -12.85
C PHE A 10 3.72 -4.61 -11.35
N LEU A 11 3.92 -5.79 -10.76
CA LEU A 11 3.68 -6.02 -9.33
C LEU A 11 4.59 -5.17 -8.45
N LEU A 12 5.87 -5.01 -8.84
CA LEU A 12 6.81 -4.17 -8.10
C LEU A 12 6.39 -2.70 -8.12
N VAL A 13 6.10 -2.15 -9.30
CA VAL A 13 5.63 -0.76 -9.46
C VAL A 13 4.30 -0.55 -8.75
N PHE A 14 3.37 -1.51 -8.85
CA PHE A 14 2.09 -1.46 -8.17
C PHE A 14 2.25 -1.43 -6.63
N GLY A 15 3.15 -2.25 -6.08
CA GLY A 15 3.45 -2.23 -4.65
C GLY A 15 4.00 -0.88 -4.18
N VAL A 16 4.93 -0.29 -4.95
CA VAL A 16 5.47 1.05 -4.68
C VAL A 16 4.39 2.13 -4.78
N TRP A 17 3.56 2.09 -5.83
CA TRP A 17 2.42 2.99 -5.98
C TRP A 17 1.43 2.88 -4.81
N SER A 18 1.17 1.66 -4.35
CA SER A 18 0.30 1.41 -3.21
C SER A 18 0.81 2.10 -1.94
N TRP A 19 2.13 2.16 -1.72
CA TRP A 19 2.69 2.93 -0.59
C TRP A 19 2.33 4.41 -0.68
N PHE A 20 2.48 5.03 -1.87
CA PHE A 20 2.14 6.44 -2.04
C PHE A 20 0.68 6.72 -1.73
N ILE A 21 -0.24 5.87 -2.19
CA ILE A 21 -1.68 6.00 -1.91
C ILE A 21 -1.95 5.93 -0.41
N TRP A 22 -1.50 4.86 0.26
CA TRP A 22 -1.89 4.62 1.65
C TRP A 22 -1.21 5.57 2.63
N ILE A 23 0.05 5.97 2.38
CA ILE A 23 0.73 6.98 3.19
C ILE A 23 0.03 8.33 3.06
N THR A 24 -0.32 8.73 1.83
CA THR A 24 -1.03 10.00 1.59
C THR A 24 -2.43 9.98 2.20
N PHE A 25 -3.13 8.86 2.08
CA PHE A 25 -4.44 8.67 2.69
C PHE A 25 -4.39 8.78 4.21
N VAL A 26 -3.45 8.12 4.90
CA VAL A 26 -3.31 8.22 6.36
C VAL A 26 -2.96 9.65 6.80
N LYS A 27 -2.12 10.37 6.03
CA LYS A 27 -1.85 11.79 6.30
C LYS A 27 -3.13 12.62 6.24
N ASN A 28 -3.92 12.46 5.18
CA ASN A 28 -5.19 13.16 5.03
C ASN A 28 -6.21 12.76 6.10
N LEU A 29 -6.24 11.49 6.51
CA LEU A 29 -7.09 11.01 7.60
C LEU A 29 -6.72 11.71 8.91
N TRP A 30 -5.43 11.83 9.21
CA TRP A 30 -4.95 12.50 10.42
C TRP A 30 -5.14 14.02 10.39
N GLN A 31 -5.14 14.61 9.20
CA GLN A 31 -5.46 16.03 8.98
C GLN A 31 -6.96 16.31 8.90
N ASP A 32 -7.79 15.29 9.13
CA ASP A 32 -9.24 15.35 9.03
C ASP A 32 -9.75 15.91 7.70
N GLY A 33 -9.14 15.50 6.57
CA GLY A 33 -9.49 16.00 5.25
C GLY A 33 -10.94 15.76 4.83
N SER A 34 -11.66 14.85 5.50
CA SER A 34 -13.09 14.58 5.29
C SER A 34 -14.01 15.29 6.29
N GLY A 35 -13.50 15.82 7.41
CA GLY A 35 -14.31 16.34 8.51
C GLY A 35 -15.05 15.27 9.31
N LEU A 36 -14.62 14.00 9.24
CA LEU A 36 -15.27 12.85 9.87
C LEU A 36 -14.33 12.09 10.80
N ALA A 37 -13.03 12.35 10.76
CA ALA A 37 -12.03 11.59 11.48
C ALA A 37 -12.05 11.89 12.99
N PHE A 38 -12.36 13.13 13.35
CA PHE A 38 -12.42 13.57 14.74
C PHE A 38 -13.77 14.24 15.01
N ASP A 39 -14.26 14.13 16.25
CA ASP A 39 -15.44 14.85 16.70
C ASP A 39 -15.11 16.26 17.24
N ASP A 40 -16.12 16.97 17.72
CA ASP A 40 -15.97 18.34 18.26
C ASP A 40 -15.05 18.40 19.49
N ALA A 41 -14.84 17.29 20.20
CA ALA A 41 -13.92 17.17 21.32
C ALA A 41 -12.50 16.78 20.88
N GLY A 42 -12.29 16.51 19.59
CA GLY A 42 -11.03 16.04 19.02
C GLY A 42 -10.77 14.55 19.21
N GLU A 43 -11.78 13.76 19.59
CA GLU A 43 -11.65 12.32 19.77
C GLU A 43 -11.80 11.58 18.43
N PRO A 44 -10.99 10.52 18.19
CA PRO A 44 -11.07 9.76 16.94
C PRO A 44 -12.38 8.98 16.86
N THR A 45 -13.11 9.18 15.76
CA THR A 45 -14.41 8.55 15.54
C THR A 45 -14.27 7.10 15.04
N GLY A 46 -15.40 6.38 14.93
CA GLY A 46 -15.43 5.08 14.26
C GLY A 46 -14.97 5.15 12.79
N TYR A 47 -15.24 6.26 12.09
CA TYR A 47 -14.75 6.48 10.73
C TYR A 47 -13.22 6.44 10.69
N PHE A 48 -12.56 7.12 11.62
CA PHE A 48 -11.10 7.11 11.72
C PHE A 48 -10.55 5.70 11.90
N TRP A 49 -11.06 4.95 12.88
CA TRP A 49 -10.53 3.61 13.18
C TRP A 49 -10.75 2.60 12.05
N VAL A 50 -11.92 2.62 11.41
CA VAL A 50 -12.21 1.76 10.26
C VAL A 50 -11.26 2.07 9.11
N HIS A 51 -11.08 3.34 8.77
CA HIS A 51 -10.23 3.72 7.64
C HIS A 51 -8.74 3.53 7.94
N LEU A 52 -8.30 3.75 9.18
CA LEU A 52 -6.93 3.48 9.59
C LEU A 52 -6.62 1.97 9.48
N LEU A 53 -7.51 1.11 9.97
CA LEU A 53 -7.37 -0.35 9.86
C LEU A 53 -7.30 -0.79 8.39
N LEU A 54 -8.21 -0.28 7.55
CA LEU A 54 -8.23 -0.57 6.11
C LEU A 54 -6.95 -0.10 5.42
N ALA A 55 -6.45 1.09 5.77
CA ALA A 55 -5.22 1.64 5.19
C ALA A 55 -4.00 0.81 5.58
N ILE A 56 -3.85 0.43 6.85
CA ILE A 56 -2.75 -0.42 7.33
C ILE A 56 -2.80 -1.79 6.64
N THR A 57 -3.97 -2.43 6.63
CA THR A 57 -4.14 -3.74 5.99
C THR A 57 -3.78 -3.67 4.51
N SER A 58 -4.27 -2.67 3.81
CA SER A 58 -4.03 -2.50 2.38
C SER A 58 -2.57 -2.14 2.07
N PHE A 59 -1.91 -1.37 2.94
CA PHE A 59 -0.48 -1.08 2.85
C PHE A 59 0.37 -2.36 2.98
N LEU A 60 0.03 -3.25 3.92
CA LEU A 60 0.71 -4.53 4.07
C LEU A 60 0.49 -5.44 2.85
N LEU A 61 -0.73 -5.50 2.32
CA LEU A 61 -1.02 -6.25 1.09
C LEU A 61 -0.24 -5.68 -0.11
N GLY A 62 -0.20 -4.36 -0.29
CA GLY A 62 0.60 -3.70 -1.32
C GLY A 62 2.10 -3.99 -1.18
N THR A 63 2.60 -4.03 0.06
CA THR A 63 3.99 -4.43 0.37
C THR A 63 4.26 -5.87 -0.04
N ALA A 64 3.37 -6.81 0.31
CA ALA A 64 3.51 -8.21 -0.07
C ALA A 64 3.54 -8.38 -1.61
N VAL A 65 2.65 -7.68 -2.33
CA VAL A 65 2.64 -7.64 -3.79
C VAL A 65 3.96 -7.10 -4.35
N GLY A 66 4.48 -6.00 -3.80
CA GLY A 66 5.77 -5.43 -4.19
C GLY A 66 6.94 -6.40 -3.96
N VAL A 67 6.94 -7.12 -2.85
CA VAL A 67 7.95 -8.15 -2.53
C VAL A 67 7.89 -9.32 -3.53
N ILE A 68 6.69 -9.76 -3.92
CA ILE A 68 6.51 -10.79 -4.96
C ILE A 68 7.07 -10.30 -6.30
N GLY A 69 6.76 -9.06 -6.69
CA GLY A 69 7.31 -8.43 -7.89
C GLY A 69 8.83 -8.35 -7.87
N LEU A 70 9.41 -7.89 -6.76
CA LEU A 70 10.86 -7.81 -6.55
C LEU A 70 11.54 -9.19 -6.66
N ARG A 71 10.96 -10.23 -6.06
CA ARG A 71 11.44 -11.61 -6.17
C ARG A 71 11.41 -12.09 -7.62
N GLY A 72 10.33 -11.80 -8.35
CA GLY A 72 10.20 -12.12 -9.78
C GLY A 72 11.28 -11.44 -10.63
N VAL A 73 11.51 -10.13 -10.43
CA VAL A 73 12.56 -9.37 -11.15
C VAL A 73 13.95 -9.92 -10.87
N ARG A 74 14.26 -10.28 -9.60
CA ARG A 74 15.56 -10.84 -9.20
C ARG A 74 15.80 -12.23 -9.81
N ALA A 75 14.80 -13.13 -9.78
CA ALA A 75 14.92 -14.46 -10.38
C ALA A 75 15.25 -14.39 -11.88
N LEU A 76 14.61 -13.47 -12.61
CA LEU A 76 14.82 -13.26 -14.05
C LEU A 76 16.14 -12.56 -14.41
N ARG A 77 16.81 -11.91 -13.44
CA ARG A 77 18.17 -11.37 -13.63
C ARG A 77 19.22 -12.48 -13.50
N ASN A 78 19.02 -13.41 -12.58
CA ASN A 78 19.94 -14.52 -12.34
C ASN A 78 19.97 -15.55 -13.50
N GLU A 79 18.91 -15.63 -14.31
CA GLU A 79 18.85 -16.53 -15.48
C GLU A 79 19.54 -15.98 -16.73
N ARG A 80 19.91 -14.69 -16.73
CA ARG A 80 20.49 -13.99 -17.90
C ARG A 80 21.99 -13.73 -17.76
N GLY A 81 22.60 -14.02 -16.61
CA GLY A 81 24.04 -13.94 -16.38
C GLY A 81 24.61 -15.34 -16.24
#